data_AF-A0A7X8EKM5-F1
#
_entry.id   AF-A0A7X8EKM5-F1
#
_cell.length_a   1.000
_cell.length_b   1.000
_cell.length_c   1.000
_cell.angle_alpha   90.00
_cell.angle_beta   90.00
_cell.angle_gamma   90.00
#
_symmetry.space_group_name_H-M   'P 1'
#
loop_
_entity.id
_entity.type
_entity.pdbx_description
1 polymer ?
#
loop_
_entity_poly.entity_id
_entity_poly.type
_entity_poly.pdbx_seq_one_letter_code
_entity_poly.pdbx_strand_id
1 'polypeptide(L)' 'MTTKMSFTAAGDMLVQRRLPGGYPGFAEIAAEIQKGDFRFFNLETTLHDYETYGSQYNGGSYLCAPPEVL' A
#
# COMPACT_ATOMS: atom_id res chain seq x y z
N MET A 1 -17.25 -23.17 19.37
CA MET A 1 -17.39 -21.72 19.10
C MET A 1 -16.70 -21.45 17.78
N THR A 2 -17.39 -20.86 16.80
CA THR A 2 -16.78 -20.43 15.54
C THR A 2 -16.07 -19.09 15.77
N THR A 3 -14.75 -19.07 15.66
CA THR A 3 -13.97 -17.83 15.65
C THR A 3 -14.23 -17.09 14.35
N LYS A 4 -14.82 -15.88 14.44
CA LYS A 4 -14.92 -14.98 13.29
C LYS A 4 -13.53 -14.42 13.00
N MET A 5 -13.10 -14.48 11.75
CA MET A 5 -11.90 -13.81 11.25
C MET A 5 -12.31 -12.52 10.55
N SER A 6 -11.55 -11.46 10.78
CA SER A 6 -11.72 -10.14 10.20
C SER A 6 -10.56 -9.78 9.29
N PHE A 7 -10.81 -8.93 8.30
CA PHE A 7 -9.78 -8.42 7.40
C PHE A 7 -9.96 -6.92 7.20
N THR A 8 -8.84 -6.18 7.24
CA THR A 8 -8.78 -4.81 6.75
C THR A 8 -8.21 -4.86 5.33
N ALA A 9 -9.01 -4.45 4.35
CA ALA A 9 -8.62 -4.42 2.96
C ALA A 9 -8.59 -2.97 2.45
N ALA A 10 -7.60 -2.64 1.64
CA ALA A 10 -7.67 -1.49 0.74
C ALA A 10 -7.67 -1.98 -0.71
N GLY A 11 -8.19 -1.15 -1.61
CA GLY A 11 -8.05 -1.38 -3.05
C GLY A 11 -6.62 -1.05 -3.48
N ASP A 12 -6.50 -0.07 -4.36
CA ASP A 12 -5.23 0.31 -4.94
C ASP A 12 -4.41 1.18 -3.99
N MET A 13 -3.20 0.70 -3.67
CA MET A 13 -2.18 1.45 -2.97
C MET A 13 -1.14 1.95 -3.97
N LEU A 14 -1.00 3.26 -4.03
CA LEU A 14 0.02 3.92 -4.84
C LEU A 14 1.05 4.56 -3.91
N VAL A 15 2.34 4.26 -4.11
CA VAL A 15 3.45 4.80 -3.31
C VAL A 15 4.53 5.35 -4.23
N GLN A 16 4.97 6.58 -4.00
CA GLN A 16 6.07 7.18 -4.77
C GLN A 16 7.19 7.71 -3.89
N ARG A 17 6.97 7.74 -2.58
CA ARG A 17 7.89 8.24 -1.58
C ARG A 17 7.67 7.48 -0.29
N ARG A 18 8.76 7.31 0.45
CA ARG A 18 8.68 6.79 1.80
C ARG A 18 7.81 7.68 2.66
N LEU A 19 6.93 7.07 3.46
CA LEU A 19 6.13 7.79 4.44
C LEU A 19 7.07 8.57 5.40
N PRO A 20 6.90 9.89 5.54
CA PRO A 20 7.73 10.66 6.45
C PRO A 20 7.45 10.26 7.90
N GLY A 21 8.49 10.20 8.73
CA GLY A 21 8.32 10.02 10.16
C GLY A 21 7.55 11.19 10.78
N GLY A 22 6.59 10.90 11.67
CA GLY A 22 5.84 11.92 12.41
C GLY A 22 4.70 12.60 11.63
N TYR A 23 4.16 11.96 10.59
CA TYR A 23 3.01 12.49 9.86
C TYR A 23 1.76 12.60 10.76
N PRO A 24 1.14 13.79 10.91
CA PRO A 24 -0.09 13.93 11.67
C PRO A 24 -1.20 13.02 11.13
N GLY A 25 -1.82 12.22 12.00
CA GLY A 25 -2.82 11.22 11.59
C GLY A 25 -2.24 9.83 11.31
N PHE A 26 -0.91 9.65 11.32
CA PHE A 26 -0.29 8.34 11.07
C PHE A 26 -0.74 7.30 12.10
N ALA A 27 -0.72 7.64 13.39
CA ALA A 27 -1.04 6.71 14.46
C ALA A 27 -2.50 6.27 14.39
N GLU A 28 -3.41 7.19 14.09
CA GLU A 28 -4.84 6.96 13.98
C GLU A 28 -5.16 6.05 12.78
N ILE A 29 -4.58 6.32 11.61
CA ILE A 29 -4.76 5.48 10.41
C ILE A 29 -4.15 4.09 10.64
N ALA A 30 -2.95 4.02 11.22
CA ALA A 30 -2.30 2.75 11.52
C ALA A 30 -3.15 1.92 12.49
N ALA A 31 -3.72 2.54 13.53
CA ALA A 31 -4.61 1.88 14.49
C ALA A 31 -5.88 1.34 13.81
N GLU A 32 -6.47 2.08 12.87
CA GLU A 32 -7.65 1.62 12.11
C GLU A 32 -7.32 0.40 11.26
N ILE A 33 -6.22 0.46 10.49
CA ILE A 33 -5.77 -0.65 9.62
C ILE A 33 -5.48 -1.90 10.45
N GLN A 34 -4.91 -1.74 11.64
CA GLN A 34 -4.54 -2.83 12.55
C GLN A 34 -5.73 -3.57 13.22
N LYS A 35 -6.97 -3.10 13.06
CA LYS A 35 -8.16 -3.78 13.63
C LYS A 35 -8.46 -5.15 13.01
N GLY A 36 -8.03 -5.39 11.78
CA GLY A 36 -8.26 -6.66 11.07
C GLY A 36 -7.20 -7.71 11.39
N ASP A 37 -7.63 -8.96 11.55
CA ASP A 37 -6.72 -10.12 11.76
C ASP A 37 -5.79 -10.33 10.56
N PHE A 38 -6.29 -10.00 9.35
CA PHE A 38 -5.52 -9.97 8.10
C PHE A 38 -5.59 -8.58 7.45
N ARG A 39 -4.50 -8.18 6.77
CA ARG A 39 -4.39 -6.88 6.10
C ARG A 39 -3.82 -7.07 4.71
N PHE A 40 -4.49 -6.52 3.69
CA PHE A 40 -3.99 -6.56 2.32
C PHE A 40 -4.44 -5.35 1.51
N PHE A 41 -3.69 -5.08 0.45
CA PHE A 41 -3.99 -4.08 -0.55
C PHE A 41 -3.43 -4.55 -1.90
N ASN A 42 -3.91 -3.95 -2.98
CA ASN A 42 -3.34 -4.12 -4.31
C ASN A 42 -2.24 -3.07 -4.50
N LEU A 43 -0.99 -3.49 -4.71
CA LEU A 43 0.11 -2.55 -4.91
C LEU A 43 0.19 -2.13 -6.37
N GLU A 44 -0.28 -0.93 -6.69
CA GLU A 44 -0.23 -0.32 -8.02
C GLU A 44 1.05 0.52 -8.19
N THR A 45 2.17 -0.02 -7.73
CA THR A 45 3.50 0.58 -7.87
C THR A 45 4.53 -0.51 -8.08
N THR A 46 5.22 -0.47 -9.21
CA THR A 46 6.37 -1.33 -9.47
C THR A 46 7.61 -0.74 -8.79
N LEU A 47 8.46 -1.62 -8.25
CA LEU A 47 9.64 -1.24 -7.48
C LEU A 47 10.91 -1.54 -8.27
N HIS A 48 11.54 -0.49 -8.78
CA HIS A 48 12.65 -0.54 -9.72
C HIS A 48 13.51 0.72 -9.57
N ASP A 49 14.80 0.65 -9.91
CA ASP A 49 15.70 1.81 -9.96
C ASP A 49 15.46 2.63 -11.25
N TYR A 50 14.19 2.84 -11.57
CA TYR A 50 13.67 3.55 -12.74
C TYR A 50 14.13 2.99 -14.10
N GLU A 51 14.47 1.70 -14.18
CA GLU A 51 14.72 1.02 -15.47
C GLU A 51 13.41 0.83 -16.28
N THR A 52 12.27 1.03 -15.63
CA THR A 52 10.93 1.00 -16.22
C THR A 52 10.11 2.23 -15.81
N TYR A 53 8.91 2.37 -16.37
CA TYR A 53 8.01 3.51 -16.19
C TYR A 53 6.62 3.06 -15.73
N GLY A 54 5.89 3.98 -15.10
CA GLY A 54 4.46 3.78 -14.82
C GLY A 54 3.65 3.71 -16.11
N SER A 55 2.61 2.89 -16.14
CA SER A 55 1.77 2.68 -17.34
C SER A 55 0.30 2.60 -16.99
N GLN A 56 -0.56 2.76 -17.99
CA GLN A 56 -2.02 2.66 -17.89
C GLN A 56 -2.62 1.57 -18.79
N TYR A 57 -1.79 0.87 -19.59
CA TYR A 57 -2.27 0.03 -20.69
C TYR A 57 -2.36 -1.46 -20.37
N ASN A 58 -1.46 -2.00 -19.55
CA ASN A 58 -1.37 -3.44 -19.29
C ASN A 58 -1.68 -3.73 -17.82
N GLY A 59 -2.91 -4.15 -17.53
CA GLY A 59 -3.30 -4.62 -16.19
C GLY A 59 -3.82 -3.55 -15.23
N GLY A 60 -3.81 -2.27 -15.61
CA GLY A 60 -4.25 -1.17 -14.74
C GLY A 60 -3.35 0.05 -14.85
N SER A 61 -3.58 1.04 -13.99
CA SER A 61 -2.71 2.21 -13.83
C SER A 61 -1.76 2.01 -12.66
N TYR A 62 -0.46 1.90 -12.94
CA TYR A 62 0.57 1.76 -11.91
C TYR A 62 1.66 2.81 -12.03
N LEU A 63 2.30 3.08 -10.91
CA LEU A 63 3.45 3.97 -10.81
C LEU A 63 4.75 3.15 -10.82
N CYS A 64 5.88 3.85 -10.96
CA CYS A 64 7.21 3.31 -10.78
C CYS A 64 7.93 4.14 -9.71
N ALA A 65 8.55 3.46 -8.76
CA ALA A 65 9.30 4.06 -7.66
C ALA A 65 10.46 3.16 -7.26
N PRO A 66 11.52 3.70 -6.63
CA PRO A 66 12.67 2.91 -6.23
C PRO A 66 12.33 2.09 -4.97
N PRO A 67 12.98 0.93 -4.75
CA PRO A 67 12.59 0.00 -3.68
C PRO A 67 12.55 0.60 -2.27
N GLU A 68 13.30 1.67 -1.98
CA GLU A 68 13.36 2.34 -0.69
C GLU A 68 12.10 3.12 -0.28
N VAL A 69 11.08 3.20 -1.14
CA VAL A 69 9.80 3.84 -0.79
C VAL A 69 8.95 3.01 0.16
N LEU A 70 9.22 1.70 0.29
CA LEU A 70 8.57 0.78 1.24
C LEU A 70 9.34 0.66 2.56
#